data_AF-A0A402AUU9-F1
#
_entry.id   AF-A0A402AUU9-F1
#
_cell.length_a   1.000
_cell.length_b   1.000
_cell.length_c   1.000
_cell.angle_alpha   90.00
_cell.angle_beta   90.00
_cell.angle_gamma   90.00
#
_symmetry.space_group_name_H-M   'P 1'
#
loop_
_entity.id
_entity.type
_entity.pdbx_description
1 polymer ?
#
loop_
_entity_poly.entity_id
_entity_poly.type
_entity_poly.pdbx_seq_one_letter_code
_entity_poly.pdbx_strand_id
1 'polypeptide(L)'
;MALIQLETFIQAPLERCFDLSLNVDAHSKSVAKTHERPVAGVMSGMMKLGDTVTWEAVHFGIRQHLTSEITVYKRPTRFTDEMIKGPFTP
;
A
#
# COMPACT_ATOMS: atom_id res chain seq x y z
N MET A 1 20.05 -3.82 -7.90
CA MET A 1 18.66 -3.40 -7.59
C MET A 1 17.90 -3.34 -8.90
N ALA A 2 16.79 -4.06 -9.03
CA ALA A 2 15.89 -3.85 -10.17
C ALA A 2 15.01 -2.63 -9.87
N LEU A 3 14.80 -1.76 -10.87
CA LEU A 3 13.93 -0.58 -10.76
C LEU A 3 12.84 -0.68 -11.81
N ILE A 4 11.59 -0.53 -11.38
CA ILE A 4 10.41 -0.42 -12.25
C ILE A 4 9.79 0.96 -11.99
N GLN A 5 9.59 1.75 -13.04
CA GLN A 5 8.92 3.04 -12.98
C GLN A 5 7.65 2.99 -13.83
N LEU A 6 6.52 3.41 -13.24
CA LEU A 6 5.22 3.47 -13.89
C LEU A 6 4.67 4.88 -13.74
N GLU A 7 4.09 5.40 -14.82
CA GLU A 7 3.40 6.69 -14.83
C GLU A 7 1.97 6.47 -15.35
N THR A 8 1.00 7.07 -14.68
CA THR A 8 -0.42 6.94 -15.04
C THR A 8 -1.10 8.28 -14.88
N PHE A 9 -1.74 8.75 -15.96
CA PHE A 9 -2.52 9.98 -15.91
C PHE A 9 -3.91 9.71 -15.32
N ILE A 10 -4.31 10.50 -14.33
CA ILE A 10 -5.60 10.37 -13.64
C ILE A 10 -6.35 11.69 -13.75
N GLN A 11 -7.57 11.66 -14.30
CA GLN A 11 -8.46 12.81 -14.39
C GLN A 11 -9.18 13.07 -13.06
N ALA A 12 -8.43 13.40 -12.02
CA ALA A 12 -8.97 13.75 -10.70
C ALA A 12 -8.04 14.76 -9.98
N PRO A 13 -8.55 15.50 -8.98
CA PRO A 13 -7.71 16.36 -8.16
C PRO A 13 -6.58 15.58 -7.46
N LEU A 14 -5.41 16.19 -7.41
CA LEU A 14 -4.18 15.67 -6.79
C LEU A 14 -4.42 15.17 -5.36
N GLU A 15 -5.13 15.95 -4.55
CA GLU A 15 -5.48 15.63 -3.16
C GLU A 15 -6.29 14.35 -3.06
N ARG A 16 -7.25 14.13 -3.98
CA ARG A 16 -8.09 12.93 -3.99
C ARG A 16 -7.26 11.69 -4.33
N CYS A 17 -6.38 11.80 -5.32
CA CYS A 17 -5.47 10.71 -5.68
C CYS A 17 -4.57 10.36 -4.49
N PHE A 18 -3.96 11.37 -3.87
CA PHE A 18 -3.10 11.18 -2.70
C PHE A 18 -3.85 10.51 -1.55
N ASP A 19 -5.03 11.03 -1.21
CA ASP A 19 -5.81 10.51 -0.08
C ASP A 19 -6.28 9.07 -0.33
N LEU A 20 -6.72 8.74 -1.54
CA LEU A 20 -7.10 7.36 -1.88
C LEU A 20 -5.93 6.39 -1.89
N SER A 21 -4.74 6.83 -2.29
CA SER A 21 -3.53 5.98 -2.27
C SER A 21 -3.09 5.56 -0.87
N LEU A 22 -3.48 6.32 0.16
CA LEU A 22 -3.17 6.03 1.57
C LEU A 22 -4.35 5.38 2.31
N ASN A 23 -5.47 5.11 1.63
CA ASN A 23 -6.67 4.58 2.25
C ASN A 23 -6.72 3.04 2.14
N VAL A 24 -6.68 2.35 3.27
CA VAL A 24 -6.68 0.88 3.35
C VAL A 24 -7.99 0.28 2.82
N ASP A 25 -9.13 0.95 3.04
CA ASP A 25 -10.42 0.49 2.54
C ASP A 25 -10.52 0.60 1.01
N ALA A 26 -9.95 1.67 0.44
CA ALA A 26 -9.87 1.88 -1.01
C ALA A 26 -8.92 0.84 -1.64
N HIS A 27 -7.76 0.61 -1.01
CA HIS A 27 -6.82 -0.41 -1.46
C HIS A 27 -7.49 -1.79 -1.47
N SER A 28 -8.10 -2.21 -0.35
CA SER A 28 -8.82 -3.50 -0.21
C SER A 28 -9.89 -3.70 -1.29
N LYS A 29 -10.60 -2.65 -1.69
CA LYS A 29 -11.59 -2.69 -2.79
C LYS A 29 -10.92 -2.87 -4.15
N SER A 30 -9.78 -2.22 -4.38
CA SER A 30 -9.04 -2.31 -5.64
C SER A 30 -8.46 -3.71 -5.89
N VAL A 31 -8.08 -4.41 -4.82
CA VAL A 31 -7.50 -5.77 -4.84
C VAL A 31 -8.50 -6.87 -4.46
N ALA A 32 -9.80 -6.58 -4.48
CA ALA A 32 -10.83 -7.54 -4.05
C ALA A 32 -10.79 -8.90 -4.80
N LYS A 33 -10.18 -8.94 -6.00
CA LYS A 33 -10.01 -10.16 -6.80
C LYS A 33 -8.81 -11.04 -6.40
N THR A 34 -7.85 -10.53 -5.63
CA THR A 34 -6.63 -11.26 -5.24
C THR A 34 -6.71 -11.87 -3.83
N HIS A 35 -7.88 -11.77 -3.17
CA HIS A 35 -8.08 -12.19 -1.78
C HIS A 35 -7.11 -11.53 -0.80
N GLU A 36 -6.55 -10.38 -1.18
CA GLU A 36 -5.67 -9.61 -0.32
C GLU A 36 -6.47 -8.88 0.75
N ARG A 37 -6.05 -9.01 2.01
CA ARG A 37 -6.73 -8.41 3.15
C ARG A 37 -5.73 -7.90 4.19
N PRO A 38 -6.03 -6.79 4.87
CA PRO A 38 -5.20 -6.35 5.99
C PRO A 38 -5.43 -7.29 7.18
N VAL A 39 -4.35 -7.65 7.88
CA VAL A 39 -4.38 -8.57 9.04
C VAL A 39 -3.68 -8.03 10.28
N ALA A 40 -2.89 -6.95 10.18
CA ALA A 40 -2.29 -6.24 11.31
C ALA A 40 -1.92 -4.79 10.95
N GLY A 41 -1.64 -3.97 11.96
CA GLY A 41 -1.38 -2.53 11.79
C GLY A 41 -2.66 -1.75 11.54
N VAL A 42 -2.61 -0.76 10.66
CA VAL A 42 -3.79 0.00 10.20
C VAL A 42 -4.59 -0.87 9.24
N MET A 43 -5.76 -1.33 9.68
CA MET A 43 -6.60 -2.27 8.91
C MET A 43 -7.79 -1.61 8.19
N SER A 44 -8.00 -0.31 8.41
CA SER A 44 -9.07 0.47 7.80
C SER A 44 -8.74 1.95 7.87
N GLY A 45 -9.32 2.76 6.99
CA GLY A 45 -9.12 4.21 6.99
C GLY A 45 -7.77 4.64 6.40
N MET A 46 -7.30 5.82 6.83
CA MET A 46 -6.15 6.52 6.26
C MET A 46 -4.87 6.22 7.04
N MET A 47 -3.82 5.82 6.32
CA MET A 47 -2.47 5.70 6.87
C MET A 47 -1.78 7.06 7.00
N LYS A 48 -0.87 7.17 7.97
CA LYS A 48 -0.03 8.34 8.26
C LYS A 48 1.44 7.95 8.32
N LEU A 49 2.31 8.95 8.43
CA LEU A 49 3.76 8.74 8.62
C LEU A 49 4.02 7.82 9.83
N GLY A 50 4.82 6.77 9.63
CA GLY A 50 5.16 5.76 10.63
C GLY A 50 4.10 4.68 10.85
N ASP A 51 2.91 4.80 10.23
CA ASP A 51 1.92 3.73 10.29
C ASP A 51 2.41 2.53 9.48
N THR A 52 2.07 1.34 9.99
CA THR A 52 2.31 0.07 9.32
C THR A 52 1.00 -0.59 8.93
N VAL A 53 1.02 -1.40 7.88
CA VAL A 53 -0.06 -2.32 7.51
C VAL A 53 0.54 -3.66 7.12
N THR A 54 -0.05 -4.75 7.60
CA THR A 54 0.28 -6.10 7.13
C THR A 54 -0.83 -6.63 6.26
N TRP A 55 -0.51 -6.96 5.02
CA TRP A 55 -1.39 -7.60 4.07
C TRP A 55 -1.16 -9.10 4.06
N GLU A 56 -2.24 -9.88 4.08
CA GLU A 56 -2.23 -11.30 3.75
C GLU A 56 -2.71 -11.47 2.31
N ALA A 57 -1.89 -12.12 1.48
CA ALA A 57 -2.21 -12.41 0.09
C ALA A 57 -1.79 -13.83 -0.29
N VAL A 58 -2.40 -14.40 -1.34
CA VAL A 58 -2.03 -15.72 -1.88
C VAL A 58 -1.44 -15.54 -3.27
N HIS A 59 -0.12 -15.66 -3.37
CA HIS A 59 0.61 -15.59 -4.63
C HIS A 59 1.15 -16.96 -4.98
N PHE A 60 0.86 -17.45 -6.20
CA PHE A 60 1.31 -18.78 -6.68
C PHE A 60 0.97 -19.95 -5.73
N GLY A 61 -0.17 -19.87 -5.03
CA GLY A 61 -0.59 -20.88 -4.06
C GLY A 61 0.06 -20.77 -2.67
N ILE A 62 0.97 -19.81 -2.45
CA ILE A 62 1.65 -19.59 -1.18
C ILE A 62 0.99 -18.40 -0.48
N ARG A 63 0.54 -18.62 0.76
CA ARG A 63 0.06 -17.54 1.63
C ARG A 63 1.25 -16.75 2.17
N GLN A 64 1.20 -15.45 2.00
CA GLN A 64 2.27 -14.52 2.36
C GLN A 64 1.73 -13.40 3.23
N HIS A 65 2.58 -12.89 4.13
CA HIS A 65 2.33 -11.67 4.89
C HIS A 65 3.34 -10.61 4.48
N LEU A 66 2.86 -9.45 4.07
CA LEU A 66 3.65 -8.32 3.60
C LEU A 66 3.38 -7.13 4.51
N THR A 67 4.38 -6.71 5.28
CA THR A 67 4.29 -5.56 6.17
C THR A 67 4.99 -4.36 5.54
N SER A 68 4.24 -3.29 5.30
CA SER A 68 4.75 -2.02 4.80
C SER A 68 4.61 -0.92 5.84
N GLU A 69 5.52 0.05 5.83
CA GLU A 69 5.52 1.27 6.66
C GLU A 69 5.52 2.52 5.77
N ILE A 70 4.76 3.55 6.14
CA ILE A 70 4.86 4.86 5.47
C ILE A 70 6.07 5.63 6.02
N THR A 71 7.16 5.67 5.25
CA THR A 71 8.43 6.31 5.65
C THR A 71 8.54 7.76 5.23
N VAL A 72 7.77 8.19 4.22
CA VAL A 72 7.72 9.59 3.76
C VAL A 72 6.28 10.03 3.59
N TYR A 73 5.97 11.25 4.05
CA TYR A 73 4.64 11.84 3.94
C TYR A 73 4.72 13.35 3.64
N LYS A 74 4.40 13.74 2.41
CA LYS A 74 4.36 15.12 1.91
C LYS A 74 3.08 15.33 1.11
N ARG A 75 1.96 15.55 1.81
CA ARG A 75 0.67 15.76 1.17
C ARG A 75 0.65 17.05 0.35
N PRO A 76 0.05 17.07 -0.86
CA PRO A 76 -0.51 15.92 -1.59
C PRO A 76 0.43 15.34 -2.66
N THR A 77 1.71 15.70 -2.64
CA THR A 77 2.63 15.48 -3.77
C THR A 77 3.47 14.22 -3.68
N ARG A 78 3.72 13.69 -2.48
CA ARG A 78 4.56 12.50 -2.32
C ARG A 78 4.29 11.75 -1.02
N PHE A 79 4.23 10.44 -1.10
CA PHE A 79 4.47 9.55 0.03
C PHE A 79 5.42 8.44 -0.41
N THR A 80 5.92 7.65 0.54
CA THR A 80 6.69 6.43 0.27
C THR A 80 6.27 5.39 1.28
N ASP A 81 5.86 4.23 0.80
CA ASP A 81 5.72 3.02 1.60
C ASP A 81 6.92 2.10 1.33
N GLU A 82 7.47 1.52 2.39
CA GLU A 82 8.58 0.58 2.32
C GLU A 82 8.17 -0.74 2.94
N MET A 83 8.42 -1.85 2.25
CA MET A 83 8.22 -3.18 2.81
C MET A 83 9.30 -3.45 3.85
N ILE A 84 8.89 -3.59 5.12
CA ILE A 84 9.78 -3.85 6.26
C ILE A 84 9.76 -5.31 6.70
N LYS A 85 8.78 -6.11 6.23
CA LYS A 85 8.77 -7.57 6.38
C LYS A 85 8.03 -8.22 5.21
N GLY A 86 8.64 -9.19 4.54
CA GLY A 86 7.99 -9.93 3.46
C GLY A 86 8.97 -10.65 2.54
N PRO A 87 8.50 -11.19 1.40
CA PRO A 87 9.36 -11.95 0.48
C PRO A 87 10.39 -11.08 -0.26
N PHE A 88 10.26 -9.75 -0.19
CA PHE A 88 11.16 -8.80 -0.88
C PHE A 88 12.02 -7.98 0.10
N THR A 89 11.94 -8.24 1.40
CA THR A 89 12.88 -7.63 2.34
C THR A 89 14.24 -8.31 2.23
N PRO A 90 15.34 -7.53 2.30
CA PRO A 90 16.69 -8.09 2.32
C PRO A 90 16.94 -9.03 3.51
#